data_AF-A0A915LDS1-F1
#
_entry.id   AF-A0A915LDS1-F1
#
_cell.length_a   1.000
_cell.length_b   1.000
_cell.length_c   1.000
_cell.angle_alpha   90.00
_cell.angle_beta   90.00
_cell.angle_gamma   90.00
#
_symmetry.space_group_name_H-M   'P 1'
#
loop_
_entity.id
_entity.type
_entity.pdbx_description
1 polymer ?
#
loop_
_entity_poly.entity_id
_entity_poly.type
_entity_poly.pdbx_seq_one_letter_code
_entity_poly.pdbx_strand_id
1 'polypeptide(L)'
;MDPHKFVPSKDGPALQEQLERIITGVARIADKPNTREDRKNRIVAECNNIGKRESSEDLDVALVHLNDATKGLRRHLRRAVVDHVSDHFLDTQVPLLMLVDAARQGRIKDVESRGLIFMNHAEKLQEVRNQ
;
A
#
# COMPACT_ATOMS: atom_id res chain seq x y z
N MET A 1 5.79 -27.62 -2.73
CA MET A 1 6.83 -28.15 -3.63
C MET A 1 7.45 -29.35 -2.94
N ASP A 2 7.69 -30.44 -3.65
CA ASP A 2 8.37 -31.60 -3.06
C ASP A 2 9.87 -31.29 -2.94
N PRO A 3 10.47 -31.28 -1.73
CA PRO A 3 11.89 -30.96 -1.54
C PRO A 3 12.81 -31.85 -2.37
N HIS A 4 12.43 -33.11 -2.58
CA HIS A 4 13.24 -34.07 -3.36
C HIS A 4 13.18 -33.82 -4.87
N LYS A 5 12.28 -32.96 -5.33
CA LYS A 5 12.15 -32.57 -6.74
C LYS A 5 12.64 -31.14 -7.02
N PHE A 6 13.16 -30.45 -6.00
CA PHE A 6 13.68 -29.10 -6.15
C PHE A 6 15.00 -29.10 -6.90
N VAL A 7 15.05 -28.33 -7.99
CA VAL A 7 16.26 -28.12 -8.79
C VAL A 7 16.63 -26.64 -8.73
N PRO A 8 17.67 -26.24 -7.97
CA PRO A 8 17.99 -24.82 -7.76
C PRO A 8 18.17 -24.01 -9.05
N SER A 9 18.78 -24.60 -10.08
CA SER A 9 19.03 -23.94 -11.36
C SER A 9 17.76 -23.73 -12.21
N LYS A 10 16.72 -24.54 -11.99
CA LYS A 10 15.45 -24.48 -12.73
C LYS A 10 14.38 -23.71 -11.95
N ASP A 11 14.24 -24.02 -10.68
CA ASP A 11 13.15 -23.51 -9.84
C ASP A 11 13.53 -22.21 -9.11
N GLY A 12 14.83 -22.04 -8.82
CA GLY A 12 15.36 -20.84 -8.14
C GLY A 12 15.08 -19.53 -8.88
N PRO A 13 15.34 -19.43 -10.20
CA PRO A 13 15.06 -18.21 -10.97
C PRO A 13 13.59 -17.80 -10.91
N ALA A 14 12.65 -18.76 -11.07
CA ALA A 14 11.22 -18.47 -11.04
C ALA A 14 10.76 -17.98 -9.66
N LEU A 15 11.27 -18.58 -8.58
CA LEU A 15 10.98 -18.14 -7.21
C LEU A 15 11.54 -16.74 -6.92
N GLN A 16 12.76 -16.46 -7.38
CA GLN A 16 13.35 -15.12 -7.24
C GLN A 16 12.53 -14.08 -8.01
N GLU A 17 12.16 -14.38 -9.27
CA GLU A 17 11.34 -13.47 -10.07
C GLU A 17 9.99 -13.16 -9.41
N GLN A 18 9.33 -14.19 -8.85
CA GLN A 18 8.10 -14.00 -8.10
C GLN A 18 8.30 -13.12 -6.87
N LEU A 19 9.40 -13.31 -6.13
CA LEU A 19 9.74 -12.49 -4.98
C LEU A 19 9.98 -11.02 -5.38
N GLU A 20 10.76 -10.77 -6.43
CA GLU A 20 11.03 -9.42 -6.94
C GLU A 20 9.76 -8.71 -7.38
N ARG A 21 8.83 -9.44 -8.03
CA ARG A 21 7.53 -8.91 -8.42
C ARG A 21 6.70 -8.48 -7.20
N ILE A 22 6.75 -9.28 -6.13
CA ILE A 22 6.08 -8.94 -4.86
C ILE A 22 6.74 -7.70 -4.24
N ILE A 23 8.07 -7.68 -4.11
CA ILE A 23 8.82 -6.55 -3.52
C ILE A 23 8.53 -5.26 -4.29
N THR A 24 8.50 -5.32 -5.63
CA THR A 24 8.18 -4.18 -6.50
C THR A 24 6.75 -3.67 -6.27
N GLY A 25 5.77 -4.57 -6.17
CA GLY A 25 4.38 -4.20 -5.87
C GLY A 25 4.22 -3.58 -4.47
N VAL A 26 4.96 -4.11 -3.49
CA VAL A 26 4.99 -3.60 -2.12
C VAL A 26 5.60 -2.21 -2.05
N ALA A 27 6.73 -1.98 -2.73
CA ALA A 27 7.41 -0.68 -2.76
C ALA A 27 6.47 0.42 -3.25
N ARG A 28 5.67 0.14 -4.29
CA ARG A 28 4.64 1.08 -4.80
C ARG A 28 3.60 1.48 -3.75
N ILE A 29 3.28 0.62 -2.78
CA ILE A 29 2.37 0.95 -1.68
C ILE A 29 3.11 1.74 -0.60
N ALA A 30 4.36 1.35 -0.31
CA ALA A 30 5.20 1.98 0.71
C ALA A 30 5.57 3.43 0.35
N ASP A 31 5.76 3.74 -0.94
CA ASP A 31 6.16 5.06 -1.42
C ASP A 31 5.00 6.03 -1.68
N LYS A 32 3.75 5.63 -1.40
CA LYS A 32 2.62 6.55 -1.47
C LYS A 32 2.74 7.65 -0.40
N PRO A 33 2.36 8.90 -0.71
CA PRO A 33 2.58 10.06 0.16
C PRO A 33 1.83 10.00 1.49
N ASN A 34 0.78 9.20 1.57
CA ASN A 34 -0.09 8.99 2.73
C ASN A 34 0.27 7.71 3.51
N THR A 35 1.28 6.95 3.08
CA THR A 35 1.80 5.84 3.88
C THR A 35 2.68 6.42 4.97
N ARG A 36 2.29 6.23 6.24
CA ARG A 36 3.03 6.74 7.39
C ARG A 36 4.46 6.16 7.46
N GLU A 37 5.42 6.98 7.88
CA GLU A 37 6.85 6.63 7.90
C GLU A 37 7.14 5.36 8.72
N ASP A 38 6.59 5.24 9.93
CA ASP A 38 6.71 4.03 10.75
C ASP A 38 6.24 2.77 10.02
N ARG A 39 5.22 2.91 9.16
CA ARG A 39 4.67 1.80 8.39
C ARG A 39 5.56 1.47 7.21
N LYS A 40 6.08 2.48 6.51
CA LYS A 40 7.09 2.32 5.45
C LYS A 40 8.31 1.56 5.98
N ASN A 41 8.83 1.97 7.13
CA ASN A 41 9.97 1.29 7.78
C ASN A 41 9.69 -0.18 8.08
N ARG A 42 8.50 -0.50 8.59
CA ARG A 42 8.10 -1.91 8.84
C ARG A 42 7.94 -2.72 7.56
N ILE A 43 7.38 -2.13 6.51
CA ILE A 43 7.24 -2.78 5.20
C ILE A 43 8.62 -3.12 4.63
N VAL A 44 9.56 -2.16 4.65
CA VAL A 44 10.93 -2.36 4.17
C VAL A 44 11.65 -3.44 4.98
N ALA A 45 11.52 -3.42 6.30
CA ALA A 45 12.11 -4.43 7.18
C ALA A 45 11.62 -5.84 6.85
N GLU A 46 10.31 -6.02 6.66
CA GLU A 46 9.74 -7.33 6.28
C GLU A 46 10.19 -7.78 4.89
N CYS A 47 10.25 -6.88 3.90
CA CYS A 47 10.79 -7.22 2.57
C CYS A 47 12.25 -7.68 2.65
N ASN A 48 13.07 -7.00 3.46
CA ASN A 48 14.46 -7.40 3.67
C ASN A 48 14.56 -8.77 4.35
N ASN A 49 13.69 -9.05 5.33
CA ASN A 49 13.66 -10.36 5.99
C ASN A 49 13.25 -11.49 5.04
N ILE A 50 12.32 -11.26 4.11
CA ILE A 50 11.93 -12.26 3.10
C ILE A 50 13.05 -12.46 2.06
N GLY A 51 13.77 -11.40 1.70
CA GLY A 51 14.87 -11.44 0.73
C GLY A 51 16.19 -11.99 1.28
N LYS A 52 16.32 -12.14 2.60
CA LYS A 52 17.52 -12.71 3.21
C LYS A 52 17.63 -14.20 2.88
N ARG A 53 18.79 -14.57 2.35
CA ARG A 53 19.21 -15.97 2.23
C ARG A 53 19.92 -16.36 3.53
N GLU A 54 19.17 -16.83 4.51
CA GLU A 54 19.75 -17.41 5.72
C GLU A 54 19.95 -18.92 5.51
N SER A 55 21.12 -19.42 5.90
CA SER A 55 21.36 -20.86 5.99
C SER A 55 20.66 -21.39 7.23
N SER A 56 19.41 -21.81 7.10
CA SER A 56 18.73 -22.61 8.13
C SER A 56 19.19 -24.06 8.00
N GLU A 57 19.52 -24.71 9.12
CA GLU A 57 19.82 -26.15 9.14
C GLU A 57 18.56 -27.00 8.89
N ASP A 58 17.37 -26.41 9.07
CA ASP A 58 16.06 -27.05 8.91
C ASP A 58 15.14 -26.26 7.96
N LEU A 59 14.63 -26.95 6.94
CA LEU A 59 13.71 -26.41 5.95
C LEU A 59 12.36 -26.03 6.58
N ASP A 60 11.88 -26.80 7.56
CA ASP A 60 10.58 -26.55 8.19
C ASP A 60 10.61 -25.25 9.00
N VAL A 61 11.71 -25.01 9.72
CA VAL A 61 11.93 -23.75 10.44
C VAL A 61 11.98 -22.57 9.47
N ALA A 62 12.70 -22.71 8.35
CA ALA A 62 12.78 -21.66 7.33
C ALA A 62 11.41 -21.33 6.71
N LEU A 63 10.57 -22.36 6.48
CA LEU A 63 9.21 -22.19 5.97
C LEU A 63 8.30 -21.47 6.97
N VAL A 64 8.41 -21.78 8.26
CA VAL A 64 7.66 -21.07 9.32
C VAL A 64 8.06 -19.60 9.34
N HIS A 65 9.37 -19.30 9.32
CA HIS A 65 9.87 -17.92 9.31
C HIS A 65 9.38 -17.13 8.09
N LEU A 66 9.44 -17.73 6.89
CA LEU A 66 8.92 -17.11 5.67
C LEU A 66 7.41 -16.87 5.74
N ASN A 67 6.65 -17.82 6.28
CA ASN A 67 5.20 -17.67 6.43
C ASN A 67 4.85 -16.53 7.42
N ASP A 68 5.60 -16.40 8.52
CA ASP A 68 5.40 -15.33 9.49
C ASP A 68 5.79 -13.96 8.91
N ALA A 69 6.93 -13.86 8.21
CA ALA A 69 7.34 -12.62 7.54
C ALA A 69 6.32 -12.20 6.47
N THR A 70 5.85 -13.13 5.63
CA THR A 70 4.80 -12.83 4.63
C THR A 70 3.46 -12.49 5.27
N LYS A 71 3.11 -13.06 6.43
CA LYS A 71 1.93 -12.69 7.22
C LYS A 71 2.06 -11.28 7.81
N GLY A 72 3.24 -10.93 8.35
CA GLY A 72 3.60 -9.60 8.83
C GLY A 72 3.47 -8.56 7.72
N LEU A 73 4.09 -8.82 6.58
CA LEU A 73 4.02 -7.98 5.39
C LEU A 73 2.57 -7.72 4.95
N ARG A 74 1.76 -8.78 4.79
CA ARG A 74 0.33 -8.65 4.44
C ARG A 74 -0.44 -7.78 5.44
N ARG A 75 -0.13 -7.86 6.74
CA ARG A 75 -0.75 -7.02 7.78
C ARG A 75 -0.34 -5.55 7.63
N HIS A 76 0.92 -5.27 7.34
CA HIS A 76 1.41 -3.90 7.13
C HIS A 76 0.81 -3.26 5.88
N LEU A 77 0.72 -4.02 4.77
CA LEU A 77 0.08 -3.57 3.54
C LEU A 77 -1.39 -3.20 3.75
N ARG A 78 -2.18 -4.07 4.41
CA ARG A 78 -3.59 -3.76 4.70
C ARG A 78 -3.75 -2.48 5.50
N ARG A 79 -2.86 -2.24 6.48
CA ARG A 79 -2.90 -1.01 7.27
C ARG A 79 -2.44 0.22 6.48
N ALA A 80 -1.55 0.08 5.50
CA ALA A 80 -1.16 1.18 4.62
C ALA A 80 -2.33 1.61 3.73
N VAL A 81 -3.08 0.64 3.22
CA VAL A 81 -4.33 0.89 2.50
C VAL A 81 -5.36 1.58 3.41
N VAL A 82 -5.52 1.14 4.67
CA VAL A 82 -6.42 1.79 5.63
C VAL A 82 -5.98 3.23 5.93
N ASP A 83 -4.68 3.51 6.06
CA ASP A 83 -4.21 4.90 6.25
C ASP A 83 -4.65 5.78 5.06
N HIS A 84 -4.51 5.27 3.83
CA HIS A 84 -4.98 5.99 2.64
C HIS A 84 -6.47 6.29 2.66
N VAL A 85 -7.27 5.25 2.91
CA VAL A 85 -8.73 5.39 2.94
C VAL A 85 -9.12 6.35 4.07
N SER A 86 -8.50 6.24 5.24
CA SER A 86 -8.81 7.10 6.38
C SER A 86 -8.53 8.57 6.05
N ASP A 87 -7.35 8.89 5.51
CA ASP A 87 -6.98 10.28 5.24
C ASP A 87 -7.88 10.95 4.18
N HIS A 88 -8.36 10.19 3.18
CA HIS A 88 -9.20 10.73 2.11
C HIS A 88 -10.71 10.71 2.40
N PHE A 89 -11.18 9.83 3.30
CA PHE A 89 -12.61 9.69 3.61
C PHE A 89 -13.02 10.31 4.96
N LEU A 90 -12.10 10.94 5.69
CA LEU A 90 -12.39 11.61 6.96
C LEU A 90 -13.48 12.70 6.84
N ASP A 91 -13.47 13.49 5.77
CA ASP A 91 -14.43 14.59 5.58
C ASP A 91 -14.85 14.74 4.11
N THR A 92 -15.72 13.84 3.65
CA THR A 92 -16.22 13.84 2.27
C THR A 92 -17.30 14.89 2.00
N GLN A 93 -17.91 15.44 3.06
CA GLN A 93 -19.02 16.39 2.94
C GLN A 93 -18.56 17.85 2.90
N VAL A 94 -17.43 18.18 3.54
CA VAL A 94 -16.96 19.55 3.72
C VAL A 94 -16.77 20.30 2.39
N PRO A 95 -16.11 19.74 1.36
CA PRO A 95 -15.93 20.45 0.09
C PRO A 95 -17.24 20.83 -0.60
N LEU A 96 -18.25 19.95 -0.54
CA LEU A 96 -19.58 20.21 -1.09
C LEU A 96 -20.33 21.27 -0.27
N LEU A 97 -20.29 21.17 1.06
CA LEU A 97 -20.95 22.15 1.94
C LEU A 97 -20.37 23.56 1.77
N MET A 98 -19.05 23.69 1.62
CA MET A 98 -18.41 24.96 1.30
C MET A 98 -18.92 25.52 -0.02
N LEU A 99 -19.00 24.71 -1.08
CA LEU A 99 -19.50 25.15 -2.38
C LEU A 99 -20.96 25.64 -2.30
N VAL A 100 -21.83 24.87 -1.64
CA VAL A 100 -23.24 25.22 -1.43
C VAL A 100 -23.38 26.52 -0.64
N ASP A 101 -22.58 26.71 0.40
CA ASP A 101 -22.58 27.94 1.22
C ASP A 101 -22.18 29.17 0.41
N ALA A 102 -21.14 29.09 -0.43
CA ALA A 102 -20.76 30.21 -1.30
C ALA A 102 -21.84 30.55 -2.32
N ALA A 103 -22.49 29.54 -2.88
CA ALA A 103 -23.60 29.72 -3.82
C ALA A 103 -24.81 30.38 -3.15
N ARG A 104 -25.17 29.96 -1.93
CA ARG A 104 -26.25 30.56 -1.14
C ARG A 104 -26.02 32.03 -0.82
N GLN A 105 -24.76 32.43 -0.65
CA GLN A 105 -24.37 33.80 -0.37
C GLN A 105 -24.15 34.66 -1.64
N GLY A 106 -24.33 34.08 -2.83
CA GLY A 106 -24.13 34.79 -4.10
C GLY A 106 -22.68 35.19 -4.40
N ARG A 107 -21.70 34.59 -3.71
CA ARG A 107 -20.27 34.93 -3.84
C ARG A 107 -19.65 34.19 -5.03
N ILE A 108 -19.86 34.70 -6.24
CA ILE A 108 -19.47 34.02 -7.50
C ILE A 108 -17.98 33.63 -7.54
N LYS A 109 -17.08 34.54 -7.14
CA LYS A 109 -15.63 34.24 -7.09
C LYS A 109 -15.31 33.06 -6.14
N ASP A 110 -16.02 32.98 -5.02
CA ASP A 110 -15.83 31.89 -4.06
C ASP A 110 -16.45 30.58 -4.55
N VAL A 111 -17.54 30.65 -5.33
CA VAL A 111 -18.14 29.47 -5.98
C VAL A 111 -17.15 28.84 -6.98
N GLU A 112 -16.48 29.65 -7.80
CA GLU A 112 -15.46 29.14 -8.74
C GLU A 112 -14.29 28.47 -8.01
N SER A 113 -13.74 29.15 -6.99
CA SER A 113 -12.64 28.61 -6.19
C SER A 113 -13.02 27.32 -5.44
N ARG A 114 -14.18 27.32 -4.77
CA ARG A 114 -14.67 26.14 -4.02
C ARG A 114 -15.09 25.00 -4.96
N GLY A 115 -15.54 25.31 -6.17
CA GLY A 115 -15.83 24.34 -7.22
C GLY A 115 -14.59 23.56 -7.63
N LEU A 116 -13.45 24.24 -7.80
CA LEU A 116 -12.17 23.60 -8.06
C LEU A 116 -11.73 22.68 -6.91
N ILE A 117 -11.88 23.12 -5.65
CA ILE A 117 -11.57 22.30 -4.47
C ILE A 117 -12.44 21.03 -4.45
N PHE A 118 -13.73 21.15 -4.75
CA PHE A 118 -14.65 20.01 -4.83
C PHE A 118 -14.25 19.02 -5.93
N MET A 119 -13.90 19.49 -7.13
CA MET A 119 -13.43 18.63 -8.22
C MET A 119 -12.14 17.88 -7.86
N ASN A 120 -11.14 18.59 -7.33
CA ASN A 120 -9.88 17.98 -6.89
C ASN A 120 -10.12 16.92 -5.79
N HIS A 121 -11.04 17.20 -4.86
CA HIS A 121 -11.43 16.21 -3.84
C HIS A 121 -12.07 14.96 -4.47
N ALA A 122 -12.97 15.13 -5.45
CA ALA A 122 -13.60 14.02 -6.15
C ALA A 122 -12.58 13.17 -6.95
N GLU A 123 -11.62 13.80 -7.62
CA GLU A 123 -10.51 13.11 -8.30
C GLU A 123 -9.69 12.29 -7.29
N LYS A 124 -9.37 12.87 -6.13
CA LYS A 124 -8.66 12.17 -5.05
C LYS A 124 -9.39 10.92 -4.57
N LEU A 125 -10.71 10.98 -4.44
CA LEU A 125 -11.53 9.82 -4.07
C LEU A 125 -11.51 8.73 -5.16
N GLN A 126 -11.45 9.11 -6.43
CA GLN A 126 -11.28 8.15 -7.54
C GLN A 126 -9.90 7.50 -7.53
N GLU A 127 -8.84 8.26 -7.23
CA GLU A 127 -7.49 7.71 -7.06
C GLU A 127 -7.47 6.62 -5.98
N VAL A 128 -8.11 6.85 -4.83
CA VAL A 128 -8.19 5.87 -3.73
C VAL A 128 -8.94 4.61 -4.18
N ARG A 129 -10.02 4.74 -4.94
CA ARG A 129 -10.83 3.60 -5.42
C ARG A 129 -10.03 2.67 -6.34
N ASN A 130 -9.11 3.21 -7.13
CA ASN A 130 -8.38 2.45 -8.14
C ASN A 130 -7.08 1.80 -7.59
N GLN A 131 -6.87 1.79 -6.26
CA GLN A 131 -5.71 1.22 -5.57
C GLN A 131 -6.00 -0.13 -4.93
#